data_AF-A0A1H6UW53-F1
#
_entry.id   AF-A0A1H6UW53-F1
#
_cell.length_a   1.000
_cell.length_b   1.000
_cell.length_c   1.000
_cell.angle_alpha   90.00
_cell.angle_beta   90.00
_cell.angle_gamma   90.00
#
_symmetry.space_group_name_H-M   'P 1'
#
loop_
_entity.id
_entity.type
_entity.pdbx_description
1 polymer ?
#
loop_
_entity_poly.entity_id
_entity_poly.type
_entity_poly.pdbx_seq_one_letter_code
_entity_poly.pdbx_strand_id
1 'polypeptide(L)'
;MPWPRPAGSPAALHYWGDIDTHGFAILDQLRGKFAQVESFLMDRQTLMAHRALWGEEEKPALHDLPRLDARERALFDELRDNRIRRALRLEQERIGFHWVQAALARIADGER
;
A
#
# COMPACT_ATOMS: atom_id res chain seq x y z
N MET A 1 -3.95 -41.24 0.34
CA MET A 1 -2.57 -40.70 0.28
C MET A 1 -2.65 -39.18 0.17
N PRO A 2 -1.99 -38.39 1.01
CA PRO A 2 -1.95 -36.94 0.83
C PRO A 2 -0.94 -36.58 -0.27
N TRP A 3 -1.29 -35.60 -1.08
CA TRP A 3 -0.44 -35.06 -2.13
C TRP A 3 0.80 -34.38 -1.53
N PRO A 4 2.01 -34.56 -2.07
CA PRO A 4 3.19 -33.85 -1.59
C PRO A 4 3.02 -32.35 -1.85
N ARG A 5 3.08 -31.54 -0.80
CA ARG A 5 3.19 -30.08 -0.96
C ARG A 5 4.58 -29.79 -1.54
N PRO A 6 4.70 -29.12 -2.69
CA PRO A 6 6.01 -28.65 -3.12
C PRO A 6 6.58 -27.73 -2.04
N ALA A 7 7.79 -28.01 -1.60
CA ALA A 7 8.56 -27.14 -0.72
C ALA A 7 9.10 -25.96 -1.53
N GLY A 8 8.20 -25.11 -2.03
CA GLY A 8 8.55 -23.78 -2.49
C GLY A 8 8.54 -22.85 -1.29
N SER A 9 9.58 -22.03 -1.12
CA SER A 9 9.49 -20.85 -0.25
C SER A 9 8.22 -20.08 -0.63
N PRO A 10 7.45 -19.56 0.35
CA PRO A 10 6.27 -18.76 0.02
C PRO A 10 6.70 -17.64 -0.91
N ALA A 11 6.03 -17.52 -2.06
CA ALA A 11 6.31 -16.44 -3.01
C ALA A 11 6.14 -15.08 -2.33
N ALA A 12 7.03 -14.14 -2.62
CA ALA A 12 6.89 -12.76 -2.21
C ALA A 12 5.58 -12.21 -2.79
N LEU A 13 4.77 -11.57 -1.94
CA LEU A 13 3.48 -11.02 -2.32
C LEU A 13 3.50 -9.51 -2.09
N HIS A 14 3.48 -8.75 -3.17
CA HIS A 14 3.47 -7.29 -3.11
C HIS A 14 2.08 -6.76 -3.41
N TYR A 15 1.67 -5.74 -2.66
CA TYR A 15 0.41 -5.02 -2.85
C TYR A 15 0.69 -3.57 -3.26
N TRP A 16 -0.06 -3.09 -4.26
CA TRP A 16 -0.08 -1.69 -4.65
C TRP A 16 -1.51 -1.29 -4.91
N GLY A 17 -1.94 -0.26 -4.19
CA GLY A 17 -3.26 0.32 -4.28
C GLY A 17 -3.18 1.83 -4.15
N ASP A 18 -4.35 2.45 -4.09
CA ASP A 18 -4.47 3.89 -3.90
C ASP A 18 -3.93 4.31 -2.54
N ILE A 19 -3.34 5.52 -2.47
CA ILE A 19 -2.98 6.14 -1.20
C ILE A 19 -4.19 6.94 -0.70
N ASP A 20 -5.12 6.23 -0.08
CA ASP A 20 -6.29 6.71 0.63
C ASP A 20 -6.63 5.75 1.79
N THR A 21 -7.69 6.03 2.55
CA THR A 21 -8.02 5.19 3.71
C THR A 21 -8.54 3.81 3.29
N HIS A 22 -9.19 3.69 2.13
CA HIS A 22 -9.63 2.41 1.58
C HIS A 22 -8.49 1.51 1.08
N GLY A 23 -7.47 2.06 0.43
CA GLY A 23 -6.29 1.31 -0.02
C GLY A 23 -5.55 0.66 1.15
N PHE A 24 -5.39 1.39 2.26
CA PHE A 24 -4.85 0.83 3.49
C PHE A 24 -5.78 -0.21 4.14
N ALA A 25 -7.09 -0.04 4.07
CA ALA A 25 -8.04 -1.04 4.57
C ALA A 25 -7.98 -2.36 3.77
N ILE A 26 -7.76 -2.29 2.46
CA ILE A 26 -7.55 -3.48 1.62
C ILE A 26 -6.23 -4.15 1.98
N LEU A 27 -5.16 -3.38 2.19
CA LEU A 27 -3.87 -3.91 2.64
C LEU A 27 -3.99 -4.65 3.99
N ASP A 28 -4.68 -4.09 4.97
CA ASP A 28 -4.92 -4.76 6.26
C ASP A 28 -5.67 -6.09 6.09
N GLN A 29 -6.74 -6.09 5.29
CA GLN A 29 -7.51 -7.30 4.99
C GLN A 29 -6.66 -8.36 4.28
N LEU A 30 -5.81 -7.93 3.34
CA LEU A 30 -4.91 -8.82 2.62
C LEU A 30 -3.87 -9.44 3.56
N ARG A 31 -3.30 -8.65 4.48
CA ARG A 31 -2.40 -9.15 5.54
C ARG A 31 -3.10 -10.04 6.55
N GLY A 32 -4.42 -9.92 6.71
CA GLY A 32 -5.21 -10.88 7.47
C GLY A 32 -5.21 -12.29 6.88
N LYS A 33 -4.98 -12.42 5.56
CA LYS A 33 -4.92 -13.71 4.84
C LYS A 33 -3.47 -14.14 4.55
N PHE A 34 -2.61 -13.19 4.23
CA PHE A 34 -1.22 -13.40 3.84
C PHE A 34 -0.32 -12.44 4.62
N ALA A 35 0.16 -12.89 5.78
CA ALA A 35 0.93 -12.03 6.69
C ALA A 35 2.23 -11.46 6.07
N GLN A 36 2.76 -12.10 5.02
CA GLN A 36 3.97 -11.71 4.33
C GLN A 36 3.78 -10.61 3.26
N VAL A 37 2.58 -10.03 3.13
CA VAL A 37 2.32 -9.01 2.11
C VAL A 37 3.08 -7.73 2.43
N GLU A 38 3.85 -7.25 1.47
CA GLU A 38 4.53 -5.97 1.52
C GLU A 38 3.86 -4.95 0.59
N SER A 39 3.64 -3.73 1.07
CA SER A 39 3.16 -2.65 0.21
C SER A 39 4.33 -2.01 -0.54
N PHE A 40 4.10 -1.50 -1.75
CA PHE A 40 5.07 -0.66 -2.45
C PHE A 40 4.39 0.55 -3.07
N LEU A 41 5.12 1.68 -3.15
CA LEU A 41 4.58 2.98 -3.58
C LEU A 41 3.40 3.51 -2.76
N MET A 42 3.09 2.90 -1.62
CA MET A 42 2.04 3.33 -0.68
C MET A 42 2.63 4.08 0.52
N ASP A 43 3.61 4.94 0.26
CA ASP A 43 4.34 5.68 1.28
C ASP A 43 4.17 7.20 1.16
N ARG A 44 4.54 7.90 2.22
CA ARG A 44 4.35 9.35 2.33
C ARG A 44 5.18 10.11 1.29
N GLN A 45 6.36 9.60 0.94
CA GLN A 45 7.21 10.24 -0.06
C GLN A 45 6.53 10.20 -1.43
N THR A 46 5.97 9.04 -1.81
CA THR A 46 5.21 8.86 -3.04
C THR A 46 3.99 9.79 -3.07
N LEU A 47 3.24 9.86 -1.96
CA LEU A 47 2.09 10.78 -1.85
C LEU A 47 2.51 12.24 -2.06
N MET A 48 3.55 12.71 -1.36
CA MET A 48 3.99 14.11 -1.44
C MET A 48 4.61 14.48 -2.80
N ALA A 49 5.26 13.53 -3.48
CA ALA A 49 5.83 13.75 -4.81
C ALA A 49 4.75 14.01 -5.88
N HIS A 50 3.53 13.51 -5.67
CA HIS A 50 2.42 13.61 -6.63
C HIS A 50 1.32 14.58 -6.17
N ARG A 51 1.67 15.62 -5.40
CA ARG A 51 0.75 16.65 -4.88
C ARG A 51 -0.20 17.24 -5.93
N ALA A 52 0.31 17.49 -7.13
CA ALA A 52 -0.48 18.08 -8.22
C ALA A 52 -1.58 17.14 -8.75
N LEU A 53 -1.50 15.85 -8.44
CA LEU A 53 -2.39 14.80 -8.92
C LEU A 53 -3.35 14.27 -7.84
N TRP A 54 -3.35 14.89 -6.66
CA TRP A 54 -4.25 14.52 -5.58
C TRP A 54 -5.72 14.72 -5.98
N GLY A 55 -6.51 13.68 -5.75
CA GLY A 55 -7.96 13.70 -5.83
C GLY A 55 -8.60 13.76 -4.45
N GLU A 56 -9.86 13.35 -4.40
CA GLU A 56 -10.66 13.32 -3.17
C GLU A 56 -11.27 11.93 -2.95
N GLU A 57 -11.27 11.46 -1.70
CA GLU A 57 -11.94 10.25 -1.22
C GLU A 57 -13.30 10.64 -0.62
N GLU A 58 -14.40 10.31 -1.31
CA GLU A 58 -15.73 10.74 -0.87
C GLU A 58 -16.15 10.17 0.49
N LYS A 59 -15.72 8.95 0.82
CA LYS A 59 -16.18 8.20 1.99
C LYS A 59 -15.02 7.51 2.71
N PRO A 60 -14.27 8.21 3.56
CA PRO A 60 -13.13 7.63 4.25
C PRO A 60 -13.49 6.42 5.12
N ALA A 61 -12.63 5.41 5.13
CA ALA A 61 -12.63 4.31 6.09
C ALA A 61 -12.05 4.80 7.44
N LEU A 62 -12.84 4.62 8.51
CA LEU A 62 -12.50 5.14 9.85
C LEU A 62 -12.19 4.05 10.89
N HIS A 63 -12.17 2.78 10.49
CA HIS A 63 -11.90 1.67 11.41
C HIS A 63 -10.39 1.46 11.61
N ASP A 64 -10.04 0.82 12.74
CA ASP A 64 -8.65 0.49 13.05
C ASP A 64 -8.12 -0.61 12.14
N LEU A 65 -6.87 -0.46 11.70
CA LEU A 65 -6.22 -1.35 10.71
C LEU A 65 -5.01 -2.08 11.32
N PRO A 66 -5.16 -2.96 12.32
CA PRO A 66 -4.10 -3.40 13.23
C PRO A 66 -2.86 -4.05 12.57
N ARG A 67 -2.91 -4.40 11.29
CA ARG A 67 -1.81 -5.06 10.55
C ARG A 67 -0.99 -4.11 9.68
N LEU A 68 -1.25 -2.81 9.71
CA LEU A 68 -0.36 -1.82 9.12
C LEU A 68 0.95 -1.73 9.91
N ASP A 69 2.05 -1.53 9.20
CA ASP A 69 3.32 -1.20 9.84
C ASP A 69 3.31 0.24 10.38
N ALA A 70 4.38 0.64 11.08
CA ALA A 70 4.45 1.97 11.70
C ALA A 70 4.41 3.14 10.69
N ARG A 71 4.99 2.97 9.50
CA ARG A 71 5.04 4.00 8.45
C ARG A 71 3.68 4.13 7.76
N GLU A 72 3.07 3.00 7.44
CA GLU A 72 1.74 2.92 6.85
C GLU A 72 0.67 3.45 7.83
N ARG A 73 0.73 3.06 9.12
CA ARG A 73 -0.14 3.61 10.17
C ARG A 73 -0.03 5.12 10.25
N ALA A 74 1.19 5.66 10.29
CA ALA A 74 1.39 7.10 10.38
C ALA A 74 0.75 7.83 9.20
N LEU A 75 0.91 7.30 7.98
CA LEU A 75 0.28 7.89 6.80
C LEU A 75 -1.24 7.72 6.81
N PHE A 76 -1.74 6.55 7.18
CA PHE A 76 -3.17 6.30 7.33
C PHE A 76 -3.81 7.27 8.33
N ASP A 77 -3.18 7.52 9.48
CA ASP A 77 -3.69 8.46 10.49
C ASP A 77 -3.66 9.91 9.96
N GLU A 78 -2.63 10.30 9.20
CA GLU A 78 -2.58 11.62 8.54
C GLU A 78 -3.73 11.80 7.53
N LEU A 79 -4.11 10.74 6.80
CA LEU A 79 -5.21 10.74 5.84
C LEU A 79 -6.57 10.72 6.55
N ARG A 80 -6.80 9.76 7.45
CA ARG A 80 -8.03 9.58 8.23
C ARG A 80 -8.41 10.84 8.99
N ASP A 81 -7.43 11.44 9.67
CA ASP A 81 -7.66 12.62 10.49
C ASP A 81 -7.58 13.93 9.68
N ASN A 82 -7.48 13.85 8.35
CA ASN A 82 -7.42 14.98 7.42
C ASN A 82 -6.29 15.99 7.73
N ARG A 83 -5.14 15.52 8.24
CA ARG A 83 -4.02 16.39 8.69
C ARG A 83 -3.26 17.03 7.53
N ILE A 84 -3.28 16.40 6.36
CA ILE A 84 -2.63 16.93 5.14
C ILE A 84 -3.62 17.77 4.33
N ARG A 85 -4.76 17.17 3.97
CA ARG A 85 -5.87 17.77 3.24
C ARG A 85 -7.14 16.97 3.55
N ARG A 86 -8.29 17.63 3.51
CA ARG A 86 -9.59 16.96 3.64
C ARG A 86 -9.78 15.92 2.53
N ALA A 87 -10.20 14.71 2.90
CA ALA A 87 -10.54 13.63 1.98
C ALA A 87 -9.41 13.32 0.98
N LEU A 88 -8.14 13.35 1.41
CA LEU A 88 -7.02 13.23 0.48
C LEU A 88 -6.93 11.82 -0.14
N ARG A 89 -6.83 11.76 -1.48
CA ARG A 89 -6.61 10.52 -2.24
C ARG A 89 -5.55 10.71 -3.31
N LEU A 90 -4.66 9.73 -3.46
CA LEU A 90 -3.85 9.58 -4.67
C LEU A 90 -4.14 8.21 -5.30
N GLU A 91 -4.79 8.24 -6.47
CA GLU A 91 -5.00 7.04 -7.28
C GLU A 91 -3.67 6.47 -7.77
N GLN A 92 -3.51 5.14 -7.68
CA GLN A 92 -2.29 4.46 -8.14
C GLN A 92 -1.96 4.78 -9.61
N GLU A 93 -3.00 4.93 -10.45
CA GLU A 93 -2.89 5.20 -11.89
C GLU A 93 -2.29 6.57 -12.19
N ARG A 94 -2.27 7.47 -11.21
CA ARG A 94 -1.68 8.81 -11.32
C ARG A 94 -0.19 8.82 -10.99
N ILE A 95 0.35 7.73 -10.45
CA ILE A 95 1.79 7.63 -10.18
C ILE A 95 2.50 7.39 -11.51
N GLY A 96 3.48 8.25 -11.84
CA GLY A 96 4.18 8.19 -13.11
C GLY A 96 4.91 6.86 -13.32
N PHE A 97 4.85 6.31 -14.53
CA PHE A 97 5.40 4.98 -14.84
C PHE A 97 6.86 4.77 -14.42
N HIS A 98 7.69 5.82 -14.50
CA HIS A 98 9.10 5.76 -14.05
C HIS A 98 9.26 5.43 -12.56
N TRP A 99 8.33 5.87 -11.69
CA TRP A 99 8.32 5.49 -10.27
C TRP A 99 8.05 4.01 -10.09
N VAL A 100 7.10 3.47 -10.87
CA VAL A 100 6.74 2.05 -10.88
C VAL A 100 7.94 1.21 -11.31
N GLN A 101 8.60 1.58 -12.41
CA GLN A 101 9.80 0.89 -12.88
C GLN A 101 10.92 0.90 -11.83
N ALA A 102 11.18 2.04 -11.19
CA ALA A 102 12.19 2.15 -10.14
C ALA A 102 11.83 1.35 -8.87
N ALA A 103 10.55 1.29 -8.50
CA ALA A 103 10.09 0.47 -7.39
C ALA A 103 10.23 -1.04 -7.68
N LEU A 104 9.79 -1.47 -8.86
CA LEU A 104 9.89 -2.87 -9.29
C LEU A 104 11.35 -3.33 -9.42
N ALA A 105 12.24 -2.47 -9.92
CA ALA A 105 13.68 -2.78 -9.96
C ALA A 105 14.24 -3.03 -8.55
N ARG A 106 13.89 -2.20 -7.56
CA ARG A 106 14.32 -2.39 -6.16
C ARG A 106 13.78 -3.67 -5.54
N ILE A 107 12.54 -4.04 -5.84
CA ILE A 107 11.93 -5.30 -5.38
C ILE A 107 12.68 -6.49 -6.00
N ALA A 108 12.87 -6.49 -7.32
CA ALA A 108 13.58 -7.55 -8.03
C ALA A 108 15.07 -7.65 -7.63
N ASP A 109 15.67 -6.57 -7.14
CA ASP A 109 17.03 -6.56 -6.61
C ASP A 109 17.11 -7.12 -5.18
N GLY A 110 16.07 -6.92 -4.36
CA GLY A 110 15.99 -7.46 -2.99
C GLY A 110 15.62 -8.95 -2.91
N GLU A 111 15.10 -9.51 -4.00
CA GLU A 111 14.85 -10.96 -4.15
C GLU A 111 16.09 -11.76 -4.60
N ARG A 112 17.17 -11.09 -5.01
CA ARG A 112 18.45 -11.72 -5.41
C ARG A 112 19.42 -11.84 -4.24
#